data_AF-A0A4Q3TR99-F1
#
_entry.id   AF-A0A4Q3TR99-F1
#
_cell.length_a   1.000
_cell.length_b   1.000
_cell.length_c   1.000
_cell.angle_alpha   90.00
_cell.angle_beta   90.00
_cell.angle_gamma   90.00
#
_symmetry.space_group_name_H-M   'P 1'
#
loop_
_entity.id
_entity.type
_entity.pdbx_description
1 polymer ?
#
loop_
_entity_poly.entity_id
_entity_poly.type
_entity_poly.pdbx_seq_one_letter_code
_entity_poly.pdbx_strand_id
1 'polypeptide(L)'
;MKRYAIAVAGMSGSGKTTLAEAVAEELGASLLRTDDYYRPLDYLTYEERCEVNFDHPDSVDGELMANHLRLLLRGETAEVPDYDFTRHTWSGRVRRVEASEYVVVEGIFALSYEEVIRLCEVRAFVDAQEETCLQRRIARDVTERGRTPGEVVSRFEGHV
;
A
#
# COMPACT_ATOMS: atom_id res chain seq x y z
N MET A 1 27.23 3.02 3.31
CA MET A 1 26.65 1.99 4.20
C MET A 1 25.68 1.16 3.41
N LYS A 2 25.58 -0.15 3.70
CA LYS A 2 24.56 -1.01 3.09
C LYS A 2 23.20 -0.68 3.72
N ARG A 3 22.14 -0.67 2.91
CA ARG A 3 20.75 -0.47 3.35
C ARG A 3 19.97 -1.77 3.12
N TYR A 4 18.91 -1.97 3.89
CA TYR A 4 18.10 -3.19 3.88
C TYR A 4 16.64 -2.87 3.65
N ALA A 5 15.92 -3.72 2.92
CA ALA A 5 14.50 -3.59 2.70
C ALA A 5 13.71 -4.77 3.27
N ILE A 6 12.55 -4.45 3.86
CA ILE A 6 11.64 -5.38 4.50
C ILE A 6 10.27 -5.22 3.83
N ALA A 7 9.72 -6.29 3.26
CA ALA A 7 8.37 -6.31 2.74
C ALA A 7 7.40 -6.94 3.75
N VAL A 8 6.29 -6.26 4.03
CA VAL A 8 5.21 -6.72 4.91
C VAL A 8 3.89 -6.74 4.13
N ALA A 9 3.44 -7.92 3.74
CA ALA A 9 2.16 -8.11 3.08
C ALA A 9 1.11 -8.74 4.01
N GLY A 10 -0.12 -8.80 3.54
CA GLY A 10 -1.26 -9.39 4.26
C GLY A 10 -2.57 -8.86 3.72
N MET A 11 -3.67 -9.54 3.99
CA MET A 11 -4.98 -9.10 3.52
C MET A 11 -5.37 -7.75 4.14
N SER A 12 -6.24 -6.98 3.48
CA SER A 12 -6.81 -5.76 4.08
C SER A 12 -7.49 -6.11 5.41
N GLY A 13 -7.11 -5.43 6.51
CA GLY A 13 -7.63 -5.71 7.86
C GLY A 13 -6.81 -6.74 8.67
N SER A 14 -5.78 -7.35 8.10
CA SER A 14 -4.91 -8.33 8.80
C SER A 14 -4.11 -7.74 9.96
N GLY A 15 -3.77 -6.44 9.87
CA GLY A 15 -2.86 -5.77 10.80
C GLY A 15 -1.46 -5.49 10.23
N LYS A 16 -1.23 -5.79 8.94
CA LYS A 16 0.05 -5.51 8.25
C LYS A 16 0.55 -4.06 8.39
N THR A 17 -0.35 -3.08 8.31
CA THR A 17 0.03 -1.65 8.38
C THR A 17 0.49 -1.30 9.79
N THR A 18 -0.23 -1.77 10.83
CA THR A 18 0.18 -1.61 12.23
C THR A 18 1.54 -2.25 12.51
N LEU A 19 1.78 -3.47 12.00
CA LEU A 19 3.09 -4.11 12.15
C LEU A 19 4.19 -3.34 11.41
N ALA A 20 3.95 -2.94 10.16
CA ALA A 20 4.92 -2.22 9.34
C ALA A 20 5.29 -0.86 9.94
N GLU A 21 4.32 -0.13 10.50
CA GLU A 21 4.53 1.14 11.21
C GLU A 21 5.36 0.93 12.47
N ALA A 22 5.03 -0.06 13.30
CA ALA A 22 5.80 -0.37 14.51
C ALA A 22 7.25 -0.78 14.20
N VAL A 23 7.46 -1.59 13.16
CA VAL A 23 8.81 -1.95 12.69
C VAL A 23 9.55 -0.73 12.15
N ALA A 24 8.87 0.14 11.40
CA ALA A 24 9.49 1.34 10.86
C ALA A 24 9.89 2.33 11.96
N GLU A 25 9.05 2.50 12.98
CA GLU A 25 9.35 3.33 14.15
C GLU A 25 10.56 2.81 14.93
N GLU A 26 10.55 1.52 15.29
CA GLU A 26 11.63 0.88 16.06
C GLU A 26 12.98 0.96 15.35
N LEU A 27 12.99 0.82 14.02
CA LEU A 27 14.22 0.83 13.22
C LEU A 27 14.61 2.22 12.67
N GLY A 28 13.78 3.26 12.88
CA GLY A 28 13.93 4.54 12.19
C GLY A 28 13.89 4.41 10.66
N ALA A 29 13.10 3.47 10.14
CA ALA A 29 13.05 3.10 8.73
C ALA A 29 12.20 4.08 7.90
N SER A 30 12.54 4.19 6.61
CA SER A 30 11.65 4.81 5.62
C SER A 30 10.46 3.89 5.34
N LEU A 31 9.25 4.42 5.11
CA LEU A 31 8.05 3.62 4.83
C LEU A 31 7.44 3.95 3.46
N LEU A 32 7.28 2.91 2.63
CA LEU A 32 6.54 2.92 1.37
C LEU A 32 5.29 2.03 1.48
N ARG A 33 4.12 2.56 1.11
CA ARG A 33 2.86 1.81 1.10
C ARG A 33 2.42 1.56 -0.32
N THR A 34 2.05 0.33 -0.69
CA THR A 34 1.54 0.05 -2.05
C THR A 34 0.34 0.89 -2.41
N ASP A 35 -0.47 1.26 -1.41
CA ASP A 35 -1.67 2.05 -1.61
C ASP A 35 -1.37 3.49 -2.09
N ASP A 36 -0.16 4.01 -1.83
CA ASP A 36 0.30 5.31 -2.35
C ASP A 36 0.58 5.25 -3.88
N TYR A 37 0.69 4.03 -4.43
CA TYR A 37 1.08 3.77 -5.83
C TYR A 37 -0.07 3.28 -6.69
N TYR A 38 -1.33 3.37 -6.24
CA TYR A 38 -2.46 3.14 -7.14
C TYR A 38 -2.33 4.05 -8.38
N ARG A 39 -2.54 3.47 -9.57
CA ARG A 39 -2.47 4.18 -10.83
C ARG A 39 -3.53 5.27 -10.87
N PRO A 40 -3.20 6.48 -11.36
CA PRO A 40 -4.20 7.51 -11.53
C PRO A 40 -5.16 7.09 -12.65
N LEU A 41 -6.45 7.26 -12.40
CA LEU A 41 -7.52 6.91 -13.34
C LEU A 41 -8.15 8.18 -13.92
N ASP A 42 -7.33 9.18 -14.22
CA ASP A 42 -7.79 10.50 -14.69
C ASP A 42 -8.51 10.44 -16.05
N TYR A 43 -8.35 9.35 -16.78
CA TYR A 43 -9.04 9.07 -18.04
C TYR A 43 -10.50 8.62 -17.87
N LEU A 44 -10.93 8.33 -16.63
CA LEU A 44 -12.29 7.94 -16.28
C LEU A 44 -13.04 9.08 -15.59
N THR A 45 -14.38 9.06 -15.63
CA THR A 45 -15.20 9.93 -14.78
C THR A 45 -15.08 9.52 -13.30
N TYR A 46 -15.54 10.38 -12.39
CA TYR A 46 -15.54 10.03 -10.96
C TYR A 46 -16.40 8.79 -10.69
N GLU A 47 -17.58 8.72 -11.30
CA GLU A 47 -18.50 7.60 -11.18
C GLU A 47 -17.87 6.31 -11.69
N GLU A 48 -17.17 6.35 -12.82
CA GLU A 48 -16.44 5.20 -13.36
C GLU A 48 -15.30 4.77 -12.44
N ARG A 49 -14.54 5.72 -11.85
CA ARG A 49 -13.48 5.40 -10.89
C ARG A 49 -14.00 4.72 -9.63
N CYS A 50 -15.18 5.10 -9.16
CA CYS A 50 -15.81 4.49 -7.98
C CYS A 50 -16.11 3.00 -8.21
N GLU A 51 -16.35 2.57 -9.44
CA GLU A 51 -16.63 1.17 -9.79
C GLU A 51 -15.37 0.33 -10.01
N VAL A 52 -14.18 0.93 -10.03
CA VAL A 52 -12.93 0.19 -10.26
C VAL A 52 -12.56 -0.70 -9.07
N ASN A 53 -12.15 -1.92 -9.39
CA ASN A 53 -11.54 -2.83 -8.43
C ASN A 53 -10.07 -2.44 -8.17
N PHE A 54 -9.81 -1.88 -7.00
CA PHE A 54 -8.44 -1.59 -6.56
C PHE A 54 -7.75 -2.80 -5.93
N ASP A 55 -8.48 -3.85 -5.58
CA ASP A 55 -7.96 -5.12 -5.07
C ASP A 55 -7.49 -6.04 -6.25
N HIS A 56 -6.81 -5.46 -7.25
CA HIS A 56 -6.15 -6.19 -8.35
C HIS A 56 -4.69 -5.69 -8.51
N PRO A 57 -3.68 -6.55 -8.73
CA PRO A 57 -2.28 -6.11 -8.83
C PRO A 57 -2.02 -5.02 -9.89
N ASP A 58 -2.71 -5.07 -11.02
CA ASP A 58 -2.58 -4.06 -12.09
C ASP A 58 -3.05 -2.66 -11.69
N SER A 59 -3.81 -2.53 -10.59
CA SER A 59 -4.25 -1.24 -10.07
C SER A 59 -3.09 -0.42 -9.51
N VAL A 60 -1.94 -1.04 -9.22
CA VAL A 60 -0.76 -0.39 -8.62
C VAL A 60 0.35 -0.25 -9.65
N ASP A 61 1.06 0.87 -9.60
CA ASP A 61 2.31 1.07 -10.32
C ASP A 61 3.50 0.44 -9.58
N GLY A 62 3.60 -0.89 -9.68
CA GLY A 62 4.69 -1.66 -9.06
C GLY A 62 6.09 -1.30 -9.61
N GLU A 63 6.18 -0.79 -10.84
CA GLU A 63 7.45 -0.35 -11.43
C GLU A 63 7.92 0.97 -10.79
N LEU A 64 7.03 1.95 -10.65
CA LEU A 64 7.31 3.19 -9.93
C LEU A 64 7.73 2.90 -8.48
N MET A 65 7.02 2.00 -7.81
CA MET A 65 7.35 1.57 -6.45
C MET A 65 8.75 0.94 -6.36
N ALA A 66 9.09 0.03 -7.27
CA ALA A 66 10.42 -0.56 -7.33
C ALA A 66 11.51 0.48 -7.59
N ASN A 67 11.24 1.48 -8.44
CA ASN A 67 12.16 2.59 -8.69
C ASN A 67 12.41 3.42 -7.44
N HIS A 68 11.35 3.77 -6.69
CA HIS A 68 11.49 4.49 -5.42
C HIS A 68 12.22 3.68 -4.36
N LEU A 69 11.96 2.37 -4.26
CA LEU A 69 12.72 1.49 -3.37
C LEU A 69 14.22 1.47 -3.73
N ARG A 70 14.57 1.40 -5.02
CA ARG A 70 15.97 1.47 -5.46
C ARG A 70 16.63 2.80 -5.11
N LEU A 71 15.93 3.93 -5.24
CA LEU A 71 16.44 5.25 -4.83
C LEU A 71 16.81 5.24 -3.35
N LEU A 72 15.88 4.83 -2.50
CA LEU A 72 16.09 4.78 -1.05
C LEU A 72 17.27 3.85 -0.68
N LEU A 73 17.36 2.68 -1.32
CA LEU A 73 18.48 1.75 -1.09
C LEU A 73 19.84 2.31 -1.54
N ARG A 74 19.87 3.22 -2.52
CA ARG A 74 21.09 3.97 -2.91
C ARG A 74 21.38 5.16 -2.00
N GLY A 75 20.49 5.50 -1.08
CA GLY A 75 20.63 6.65 -0.19
C GLY A 75 20.07 7.95 -0.78
N GLU A 76 19.23 7.86 -1.80
CA GLU A 76 18.58 9.00 -2.46
C GLU A 76 17.14 9.16 -1.94
N THR A 77 16.64 10.40 -1.92
CA THR A 77 15.26 10.71 -1.59
C THR A 77 14.31 10.22 -2.69
N ALA A 78 13.15 9.67 -2.31
CA ALA A 78 12.05 9.38 -3.23
C ALA A 78 10.91 10.39 -3.08
N GLU A 79 10.29 10.79 -4.20
CA GLU A 79 9.10 11.64 -4.23
C GLU A 79 7.86 10.78 -4.49
N VAL A 80 7.27 10.28 -3.41
CA VAL A 80 6.15 9.32 -3.46
C VAL A 80 4.85 10.06 -3.76
N PRO A 81 4.00 9.59 -4.69
CA PRO A 81 2.70 10.21 -4.94
C PRO A 81 1.84 10.22 -3.67
N ASP A 82 1.07 11.29 -3.48
CA ASP A 82 0.02 11.36 -2.46
C ASP A 82 -1.31 10.90 -3.10
N TYR A 83 -1.77 9.69 -2.77
CA TYR A 83 -2.99 9.13 -3.34
C TYR A 83 -4.24 9.61 -2.58
N ASP A 84 -5.20 10.20 -3.30
CA ASP A 84 -6.47 10.63 -2.73
C ASP A 84 -7.52 9.51 -2.85
N PHE A 85 -7.73 8.79 -1.74
CA PHE A 85 -8.70 7.70 -1.67
C PHE A 85 -10.16 8.14 -1.85
N THR A 86 -10.47 9.43 -1.68
CA THR A 86 -11.83 9.95 -1.87
C THR A 86 -12.13 10.25 -3.34
N ARG A 87 -11.08 10.61 -4.11
CA ARG A 87 -11.19 10.94 -5.54
C ARG A 87 -10.72 9.83 -6.47
N HIS A 88 -10.08 8.80 -5.91
CA HIS A 88 -9.53 7.66 -6.64
C HIS A 88 -8.46 8.06 -7.68
N THR A 89 -7.62 9.04 -7.33
CA THR A 89 -6.53 9.51 -8.19
C THR A 89 -5.42 10.15 -7.35
N TRP A 90 -4.30 10.53 -7.99
CA TRP A 90 -3.24 11.30 -7.35
C TRP A 90 -3.71 12.71 -7.00
N SER A 91 -3.33 13.19 -5.82
CA SER A 91 -3.70 14.54 -5.38
C SER A 91 -2.94 15.66 -6.11
N GLY A 92 -1.95 15.29 -6.95
CA GLY A 92 -0.99 16.20 -7.59
C GLY A 92 0.15 16.62 -6.66
N ARG A 93 0.16 16.15 -5.41
CA ARG A 93 1.24 16.37 -4.45
C ARG A 93 2.13 15.13 -4.36
N VAL A 94 3.35 15.34 -3.88
CA VAL A 94 4.29 14.27 -3.53
C VAL A 94 4.73 14.40 -2.09
N ARG A 95 4.93 13.26 -1.44
CA ARG A 95 5.54 13.14 -0.12
C ARG A 95 7.01 12.78 -0.32
N ARG A 96 7.91 13.59 0.24
CA ARG A 96 9.34 13.30 0.26
C ARG A 96 9.63 12.21 1.29
N VAL A 97 10.29 11.15 0.84
CA VAL A 97 10.73 10.05 1.70
C VAL A 97 12.25 10.02 1.64
N GLU A 98 12.89 10.39 2.74
CA GLU A 98 14.34 10.38 2.87
C GLU A 98 14.83 8.94 3.11
N ALA A 99 16.04 8.64 2.67
CA ALA A 99 16.63 7.32 2.79
C ALA A 99 17.17 7.05 4.21
N SER A 100 16.68 5.97 4.83
CA SER A 100 17.19 5.43 6.09
C SER A 100 18.08 4.20 5.87
N GLU A 101 18.64 3.64 6.95
CA GLU A 101 19.35 2.35 6.90
C GLU A 101 18.40 1.21 6.52
N TYR A 102 17.16 1.27 6.99
CA TYR A 102 16.09 0.33 6.71
C TYR A 102 14.98 0.99 5.89
N VAL A 103 14.39 0.24 4.96
CA VAL A 103 13.20 0.64 4.20
C VAL A 103 12.12 -0.42 4.36
N VAL A 104 10.97 -0.04 4.87
CA VAL A 104 9.79 -0.91 4.97
C VAL A 104 8.87 -0.65 3.79
N VAL A 105 8.47 -1.72 3.14
CA VAL A 105 7.46 -1.77 2.09
C VAL A 105 6.26 -2.52 2.63
N GLU A 106 5.09 -1.90 2.65
CA GLU A 106 3.86 -2.56 3.14
C GLU A 106 2.71 -2.47 2.15
N GLY A 107 1.85 -3.47 2.16
CA GLY A 107 0.62 -3.43 1.38
C GLY A 107 0.04 -4.79 1.05
N ILE A 108 -1.20 -4.81 0.56
CA ILE A 108 -1.85 -6.07 0.16
C ILE A 108 -1.09 -6.76 -1.00
N PHE A 109 -0.40 -5.96 -1.82
CA PHE A 109 0.40 -6.43 -2.95
C PHE A 109 1.92 -6.27 -2.76
N ALA A 110 2.40 -6.01 -1.55
CA ALA A 110 3.84 -5.79 -1.30
C ALA A 110 4.71 -6.99 -1.71
N LEU A 111 4.12 -8.20 -1.76
CA LEU A 111 4.76 -9.44 -2.20
C LEU A 111 4.23 -9.93 -3.56
N SER A 112 3.69 -9.04 -4.39
CA SER A 112 3.17 -9.37 -5.73
C SER A 112 4.06 -8.88 -6.88
N TYR A 113 5.00 -7.98 -6.62
CA TYR A 113 5.88 -7.39 -7.64
C TYR A 113 7.29 -7.98 -7.56
N GLU A 114 7.71 -8.69 -8.60
CA GLU A 114 8.96 -9.45 -8.63
C GLU A 114 10.20 -8.57 -8.33
N GLU A 115 10.24 -7.35 -8.87
CA GLU A 115 11.31 -6.39 -8.62
C GLU A 115 11.34 -5.90 -7.17
N VAL A 116 10.18 -5.66 -6.55
CA VAL A 116 10.11 -5.27 -5.13
C VAL A 116 10.59 -6.43 -4.26
N ILE A 117 10.12 -7.64 -4.53
CA ILE A 117 10.49 -8.86 -3.81
C ILE A 117 12.00 -9.10 -3.89
N ARG A 118 12.61 -8.92 -5.07
CA ARG A 118 14.06 -9.05 -5.29
C ARG A 118 14.89 -8.10 -4.43
N LEU A 119 14.38 -6.89 -4.21
CA LEU A 119 15.08 -5.84 -3.46
C LEU A 119 14.96 -6.00 -1.94
N CYS A 120 13.99 -6.79 -1.45
CA CYS A 120 13.78 -7.02 -0.03
C CYS A 120 14.53 -8.25 0.50
N GLU A 121 15.36 -8.05 1.52
CA GLU A 121 16.03 -9.14 2.26
C GLU A 121 15.07 -9.91 3.17
N VAL A 122 14.08 -9.23 3.74
CA VAL A 122 13.07 -9.85 4.61
C VAL A 122 11.70 -9.70 3.98
N ARG A 123 10.91 -10.78 4.01
CA ARG A 123 9.55 -10.84 3.48
C ARG A 123 8.66 -11.48 4.54
N ALA A 124 7.68 -10.73 5.00
CA ALA A 124 6.74 -11.15 6.01
C ALA A 124 5.31 -11.09 5.45
N PHE A 125 4.49 -12.06 5.82
CA PHE A 125 3.07 -12.08 5.52
C PHE A 125 2.30 -12.14 6.83
N VAL A 126 1.45 -11.14 7.07
CA VAL A 126 0.58 -11.09 8.24
C VAL A 126 -0.71 -11.82 7.90
N ASP A 127 -0.87 -12.98 8.53
CA ASP A 127 -2.06 -13.80 8.39
C ASP A 127 -3.03 -13.58 9.55
N ALA A 128 -4.31 -13.54 9.22
CA ALA A 128 -5.42 -13.38 10.17
C ALA A 128 -6.69 -13.94 9.55
N GLN A 129 -7.61 -14.40 10.40
CA GLN A 129 -8.90 -14.93 9.93
C GLN A 129 -9.64 -13.92 9.07
N GLU A 130 -10.25 -14.40 7.98
CA GLU A 130 -10.94 -13.57 7.00
C GLU A 130 -12.05 -12.72 7.63
N GLU A 131 -12.85 -13.32 8.52
CA GLU A 131 -13.89 -12.63 9.26
C GLU A 131 -13.34 -11.48 10.12
N THR A 132 -12.19 -11.68 10.78
CA THR A 132 -11.52 -10.62 11.55
C THR A 132 -11.07 -9.48 10.64
N CYS A 133 -10.53 -9.81 9.47
CA CYS A 133 -10.08 -8.82 8.50
C CYS A 133 -11.25 -8.01 7.94
N LEU A 134 -12.37 -8.67 7.59
CA LEU A 134 -13.59 -8.04 7.12
C LEU A 134 -14.18 -7.10 8.17
N GLN A 135 -14.31 -7.55 9.42
CA GLN A 135 -14.82 -6.71 10.53
C GLN A 135 -13.98 -5.43 10.69
N ARG A 136 -12.65 -5.55 10.65
CA ARG A 136 -11.73 -4.40 10.72
C ARG A 136 -11.81 -3.51 9.48
N ARG A 137 -11.95 -4.09 8.28
CA ARG A 137 -12.13 -3.35 7.01
C ARG A 137 -13.41 -2.53 7.04
N ILE A 138 -14.53 -3.09 7.52
CA ILE A 138 -15.81 -2.39 7.68
C ILE A 138 -15.64 -1.21 8.63
N ALA A 139 -15.09 -1.43 9.82
CA ALA A 139 -14.90 -0.37 10.81
C ALA A 139 -14.08 0.80 10.23
N ARG A 140 -12.95 0.51 9.58
CA ARG A 140 -12.09 1.51 8.94
C ARG A 140 -12.79 2.25 7.80
N ASP A 141 -13.33 1.52 6.83
CA ASP A 141 -13.86 2.12 5.60
C ASP A 141 -15.12 2.97 5.86
N VAL A 142 -15.92 2.61 6.87
CA VAL A 142 -17.08 3.42 7.29
C VAL A 142 -16.62 4.72 7.95
N THR A 143 -15.64 4.66 8.86
CA THR A 143 -15.20 5.84 9.62
C THR A 143 -14.30 6.77 8.81
N GLU A 144 -13.37 6.22 8.02
CA GLU A 144 -12.30 6.99 7.38
C GLU A 144 -12.54 7.25 5.89
N ARG A 145 -13.34 6.43 5.22
CA ARG A 145 -13.55 6.48 3.76
C ARG A 145 -14.98 6.78 3.34
N GLY A 146 -15.89 6.99 4.29
CA GLY A 146 -17.28 7.39 4.05
C GLY A 146 -18.14 6.32 3.36
N ARG A 147 -17.77 5.04 3.47
CA ARG A 147 -18.50 3.92 2.86
C ARG A 147 -19.60 3.40 3.78
N THR A 148 -20.59 2.74 3.19
CA THR A 148 -21.58 1.96 3.94
C THR A 148 -21.07 0.53 4.21
N PRO A 149 -21.51 -0.14 5.29
CA PRO A 149 -21.13 -1.53 5.56
C PRO A 149 -21.48 -2.48 4.39
N GLY A 150 -22.63 -2.29 3.75
CA GLY A 150 -23.07 -3.13 2.63
C GLY A 150 -22.16 -3.00 1.40
N GLU A 151 -21.70 -1.79 1.08
CA GLU A 151 -20.72 -1.58 0.00
C GLU A 151 -19.39 -2.28 0.31
N VAL A 152 -18.92 -2.24 1.56
CA VAL A 152 -17.68 -2.89 1.96
C VAL A 152 -17.77 -4.41 1.82
N VAL A 153 -18.87 -5.02 2.28
CA VAL A 153 -19.11 -6.46 2.16
C VAL A 153 -19.21 -6.87 0.69
N SER A 154 -20.02 -6.18 -0.09
CA SER A 154 -20.18 -6.45 -1.52
C SER A 154 -18.84 -6.40 -2.27
N ARG A 155 -17.99 -5.43 -1.95
CA ARG A 155 -16.65 -5.33 -2.55
C ARG A 155 -15.70 -6.41 -2.03
N PHE A 156 -15.82 -6.83 -0.78
CA PHE A 156 -14.97 -7.88 -0.21
C PHE A 156 -15.29 -9.25 -0.83
N GLU A 157 -16.57 -9.56 -1.03
CA GLU A 157 -17.03 -10.84 -1.60
C GLU A 157 -16.97 -10.86 -3.13
N GLY A 158 -17.17 -9.71 -3.79
CA GLY A 158 -17.28 -9.61 -5.25
C GLY A 158 -15.97 -9.38 -6.01
N HIS A 159 -14.87 -9.10 -5.32
CA HIS A 159 -13.56 -8.82 -5.94
C HIS A 159 -12.50 -9.90 -5.69
N VAL A 160 -12.95 -11.15 -5.49
CA VAL A 160 -12.06 -12.32 -5.40
C VAL A 160 -11.63 -12.79 -6.79
#